data_AF-A0A7H1QDQ5-F1
#
_entry.id   AF-A0A7H1QDQ5-F1
#
_cell.length_a   1.000
_cell.length_b   1.000
_cell.length_c   1.000
_cell.angle_alpha   90.00
_cell.angle_beta   90.00
_cell.angle_gamma   90.00
#
_symmetry.space_group_name_H-M   'P 1'
#
loop_
_entity.id
_entity.type
_entity.pdbx_description
1 polymer ?
#
loop_
_entity_poly.entity_id
_entity_poly.type
_entity_poly.pdbx_seq_one_letter_code
_entity_poly.pdbx_strand_id
1 'polypeptide(L)'
;MSADAPEHQPGVAPSVDPSITPSAPRTQRPGVVSGQARRTGGRRSADNPHVDVSRKPKHRRTSTEPRRRELLQALGIFQRATPDQLWKLTRPGNRHDRLTRDNLLDLEDHQLVRIESTGEGQRQVWVLTKRGHGEAKQLLEPKGIRVSVLRKQEYDPDTGELLGTGYDDHAAAVTSTAAELHRAGIGHRLGFQTEIGHRLGSGFVQRADLVVRAPEAGVPVLLVEVDRRTEDAHELVAKLRRYWEWGRLLPKDADKSKVDLVRSRPDAIEHVDHDKRLWRRFYPPTGREGLVPVAFVFADTTAAKVANAVKVLEGAGRRYWAPRRYDSLYEKAVTALDYRQAVPVVITTLEKLQEHGADAAVWRRLGRDGEQTLTAALDNPDGHALYRAQEARAEAEDERRRAAEREARRPVCSRCGRKFSDERWEEITVHRTAVRAGHKSVCGPCRADDVARQEAAADAARLEAAEPPEPQDVPDPDRVRGWFRRRN
;
A
#
# COMPACT_ATOMS: atom_id res chain seq x y z
N MET A 1 -46.62 0.91 -47.43
CA MET A 1 -47.31 1.32 -46.19
C MET A 1 -46.26 1.24 -45.10
N SER A 2 -45.30 2.16 -44.98
CA SER A 2 -45.37 3.61 -44.69
C SER A 2 -45.96 3.92 -43.31
N ALA A 3 -45.23 4.81 -42.63
CA ALA A 3 -45.41 5.40 -41.31
C ALA A 3 -44.96 4.53 -40.13
N ASP A 4 -44.21 5.01 -39.14
CA ASP A 4 -43.41 6.23 -38.98
C ASP A 4 -42.56 6.02 -37.72
N ALA A 5 -41.33 6.54 -37.72
CA ALA A 5 -40.48 6.63 -36.54
C ALA A 5 -40.81 7.90 -35.74
N PRO A 6 -40.48 7.95 -34.45
CA PRO A 6 -40.13 9.22 -33.82
C PRO A 6 -38.67 9.24 -33.34
N GLU A 7 -37.95 10.21 -33.89
CA GLU A 7 -36.80 10.86 -33.29
C GLU A 7 -37.15 11.40 -31.89
N HIS A 8 -36.27 11.18 -30.92
CA HIS A 8 -36.15 12.09 -29.78
C HIS A 8 -34.68 12.40 -29.50
N GLN A 9 -34.38 13.68 -29.71
CA GLN A 9 -33.14 14.37 -29.40
C GLN A 9 -32.88 14.44 -27.88
N PRO A 10 -31.61 14.66 -27.49
CA PRO A 10 -31.16 14.59 -26.11
C PRO A 10 -31.63 15.80 -25.29
N GLY A 11 -32.18 15.51 -24.11
CA GLY A 11 -32.55 16.52 -23.12
C GLY A 11 -31.33 17.28 -22.61
N VAL A 12 -31.34 18.58 -22.89
CA VAL A 12 -30.48 19.62 -22.30
C VAL A 12 -30.74 19.68 -20.79
N ALA A 13 -29.69 19.48 -19.99
CA ALA A 13 -29.74 19.69 -18.55
C ALA A 13 -29.71 21.20 -18.23
N PRO A 14 -30.64 21.73 -17.40
CA PRO A 14 -30.50 23.06 -16.85
C PRO A 14 -29.41 23.09 -15.77
N SER A 15 -28.36 23.85 -16.06
CA SER A 15 -27.32 24.28 -15.13
C SER A 15 -27.94 25.17 -14.05
N VAL A 16 -27.94 24.73 -12.81
CA VAL A 16 -28.33 25.54 -11.64
C VAL A 16 -27.14 25.55 -10.68
N ASP A 17 -26.39 26.64 -10.71
CA ASP A 17 -25.42 27.02 -9.68
C ASP A 17 -26.16 27.30 -8.36
N PRO A 18 -25.55 26.92 -7.22
CA PRO A 18 -25.49 27.87 -6.13
C PRO A 18 -24.06 28.04 -5.60
N SER A 19 -23.54 29.23 -5.89
CA SER A 19 -22.44 29.85 -5.15
C SER A 19 -22.86 30.11 -3.70
N ILE A 20 -22.11 29.58 -2.73
CA ILE A 20 -22.19 30.02 -1.33
C ILE A 20 -20.79 30.38 -0.85
N THR A 21 -20.54 31.68 -0.83
CA THR A 21 -19.46 32.35 -0.11
C THR A 21 -19.84 32.47 1.39
N PRO A 22 -18.87 32.33 2.31
CA PRO A 22 -19.12 32.50 3.75
C PRO A 22 -19.13 33.99 4.13
N SER A 23 -20.30 34.45 4.60
CA SER A 23 -20.49 35.79 5.16
C SER A 23 -19.80 35.94 6.51
N ALA A 24 -18.97 36.99 6.61
CA ALA A 24 -18.42 37.51 7.86
C ALA A 24 -19.51 38.18 8.73
N PRO A 25 -19.45 38.07 10.07
CA PRO A 25 -20.34 38.82 10.94
C PRO A 25 -19.88 40.28 11.07
N ARG A 26 -20.76 41.18 10.63
CA ARG A 26 -20.66 42.63 10.81
C ARG A 26 -21.13 43.01 12.22
N THR A 27 -20.26 43.75 12.88
CA THR A 27 -20.44 44.58 14.07
C THR A 27 -21.80 45.28 14.20
N GLN A 28 -22.43 45.16 15.37
CA GLN A 28 -23.34 46.17 15.90
C GLN A 28 -22.92 46.55 17.33
N ARG A 29 -22.54 47.82 17.49
CA ARG A 29 -22.52 48.55 18.76
C ARG A 29 -23.97 48.93 19.12
N PRO A 30 -24.27 49.07 20.41
CA PRO A 30 -24.46 50.41 21.00
C PRO A 30 -23.63 50.51 22.29
N GLY A 31 -23.23 51.65 22.85
CA GLY A 31 -23.74 53.01 22.84
C GLY A 31 -23.19 53.60 24.13
N VAL A 32 -22.32 54.59 24.01
CA VAL A 32 -21.61 55.23 25.11
C VAL A 32 -22.58 56.14 25.88
N VAL A 33 -22.66 55.99 27.20
CA VAL A 33 -23.07 57.07 28.10
C VAL A 33 -22.03 57.18 29.22
N SER A 34 -21.51 58.39 29.34
CA SER A 34 -20.52 58.89 30.28
C SER A 34 -21.06 59.02 31.71
N GLY A 35 -20.24 58.64 32.70
CA GLY A 35 -20.40 59.02 34.10
C GLY A 35 -19.10 58.81 34.86
N GLN A 36 -18.32 59.87 35.05
CA GLN A 36 -17.14 59.91 35.91
C GLN A 36 -17.52 59.74 37.39
N ALA A 37 -16.76 58.96 38.16
CA ALA A 37 -16.26 59.36 39.48
C ALA A 37 -15.19 58.42 40.07
N ARG A 38 -14.04 59.04 40.40
CA ARG A 38 -13.14 58.84 41.55
C ARG A 38 -12.42 57.51 41.83
N ARG A 39 -11.09 57.66 41.87
CA ARG A 39 -10.05 56.87 42.55
C ARG A 39 -10.43 56.42 43.98
N THR A 40 -10.19 55.13 44.26
CA THR A 40 -9.43 54.55 45.39
C THR A 40 -9.15 53.09 44.98
N GLY A 41 -7.93 52.55 44.96
CA GLY A 41 -7.06 52.35 46.11
C GLY A 41 -7.50 51.09 46.88
N GLY A 42 -7.21 49.88 46.38
CA GLY A 42 -7.55 48.66 47.11
C GLY A 42 -7.11 47.37 46.42
N ARG A 43 -5.95 46.84 46.82
CA ARG A 43 -5.63 45.40 46.70
C ARG A 43 -6.76 44.61 47.34
N ARG A 44 -7.43 43.75 46.57
CA ARG A 44 -8.29 42.69 47.13
C ARG A 44 -7.84 41.35 46.57
N SER A 45 -7.23 40.58 47.48
CA SER A 45 -7.18 39.13 47.45
C SER A 45 -8.60 38.63 47.17
N ALA A 46 -8.80 37.92 46.08
CA ALA A 46 -10.02 37.17 45.83
C ALA A 46 -9.75 35.75 46.32
N ASP A 47 -10.19 35.52 47.55
CA ASP A 47 -10.33 34.20 48.15
C ASP A 47 -11.30 33.38 47.30
N ASN A 48 -10.85 32.20 46.87
CA ASN A 48 -11.68 31.13 46.32
C ASN A 48 -12.06 30.20 47.48
N PRO A 49 -13.31 30.18 47.98
CA PRO A 49 -13.73 29.22 48.99
C PRO A 49 -14.28 27.95 48.31
N HIS A 50 -13.99 26.79 48.92
CA HIS A 50 -14.39 25.42 48.54
C HIS A 50 -13.52 24.79 47.43
N VAL A 51 -12.54 23.91 47.69
CA VAL A 51 -12.56 22.70 48.53
C VAL A 51 -11.19 22.55 49.22
N ASP A 52 -11.08 22.92 50.49
CA ASP A 52 -9.94 22.55 51.34
C ASP A 52 -10.31 21.32 52.16
N VAL A 53 -10.11 20.15 51.56
CA VAL A 53 -9.79 18.95 52.33
C VAL A 53 -8.29 18.82 52.25
N SER A 54 -7.61 19.44 53.22
CA SER A 54 -6.20 19.28 53.53
C SER A 54 -5.82 17.79 53.62
N ARG A 55 -5.53 17.18 52.46
CA ARG A 55 -4.78 15.93 52.36
C ARG A 55 -3.34 16.27 52.76
N LYS A 56 -2.99 16.03 54.02
CA LYS A 56 -1.59 15.99 54.47
C LYS A 56 -0.77 15.19 53.43
N PRO A 57 0.40 15.68 53.00
CA PRO A 57 1.28 14.93 52.13
C PRO A 57 1.76 13.70 52.90
N LYS A 58 1.04 12.58 52.80
CA LYS A 58 1.61 11.27 53.11
C LYS A 58 2.87 11.17 52.27
N HIS A 59 4.01 10.80 52.84
CA HIS A 59 5.26 10.54 52.12
C HIS A 59 4.98 9.68 50.89
N ARG A 60 4.71 10.33 49.75
CA ARG A 60 4.49 9.71 48.45
C ARG A 60 5.87 9.45 47.90
N ARG A 61 6.11 8.23 47.44
CA ARG A 61 7.36 7.91 46.73
C ARG A 61 7.46 8.86 45.54
N THR A 62 8.52 9.65 45.50
CA THR A 62 8.82 10.51 44.34
C THR A 62 8.97 9.62 43.11
N SER A 63 8.26 9.96 42.03
CA SER A 63 8.46 9.25 40.76
C SER A 63 9.89 9.48 40.29
N THR A 64 10.51 8.45 39.74
CA THR A 64 11.82 8.61 39.09
C THR A 64 11.67 9.42 37.80
N GLU A 65 12.74 10.14 37.42
CA GLU A 65 12.77 10.96 36.20
C GLU A 65 12.41 10.15 34.93
N PRO A 66 12.89 8.91 34.74
CA PRO A 66 12.47 8.06 33.63
C PRO A 66 10.96 7.76 33.59
N ARG A 67 10.33 7.56 34.76
CA ARG A 67 8.91 7.25 34.86
C ARG A 67 8.04 8.47 34.55
N ARG A 68 8.43 9.65 35.05
CA ARG A 68 7.76 10.91 34.70
C ARG A 68 7.81 11.14 33.19
N ARG A 69 9.00 10.95 32.60
CA ARG A 69 9.23 11.11 31.16
C ARG A 69 8.32 10.22 30.32
N GLU A 70 8.16 8.95 30.68
CA GLU A 70 7.33 8.00 29.93
C GLU A 70 5.83 8.37 29.96
N LEU A 71 5.32 8.79 31.12
CA LEU A 71 3.92 9.20 31.27
C LEU A 71 3.63 10.51 30.52
N LEU A 72 4.55 11.47 30.57
CA LEU A 72 4.44 12.73 29.81
C LEU A 72 4.49 12.47 28.30
N GLN A 73 5.33 11.53 27.83
CA GLN A 73 5.35 11.11 26.43
C GLN A 73 4.01 10.49 26.02
N ALA A 74 3.48 9.55 26.79
CA ALA A 74 2.20 8.90 26.49
C ALA A 74 1.04 9.90 26.46
N LEU A 75 0.92 10.75 27.48
CA LEU A 75 -0.11 11.79 27.52
C LEU A 75 0.11 12.88 26.45
N GLY A 76 1.36 13.11 26.04
CA GLY A 76 1.68 14.02 24.92
C GLY A 76 1.17 13.48 23.58
N ILE A 77 1.15 12.17 23.40
CA ILE A 77 0.62 11.51 22.20
C ILE A 77 -0.91 11.42 22.26
N PHE A 78 -1.49 10.95 23.37
CA PHE A 78 -2.93 10.62 23.45
C PHE A 78 -3.80 11.73 24.05
N GLN A 79 -3.20 12.86 24.46
CA GLN A 79 -3.85 14.02 25.10
C GLN A 79 -4.44 13.74 26.50
N ARG A 80 -5.07 12.58 26.67
CA ARG A 80 -5.70 12.10 27.89
C ARG A 80 -5.65 10.59 27.97
N ALA A 81 -5.64 10.03 29.18
CA ALA A 81 -5.73 8.59 29.37
C ALA A 81 -6.16 8.23 30.79
N THR A 82 -6.71 7.03 30.97
CA THR A 82 -6.91 6.42 32.27
C THR A 82 -5.59 5.81 32.80
N PRO A 83 -5.46 5.57 34.11
CA PRO A 83 -4.29 4.88 34.65
C PRO A 83 -4.07 3.48 34.06
N ASP A 84 -5.14 2.74 33.75
CA ASP A 84 -5.08 1.43 33.10
C ASP A 84 -4.45 1.51 31.71
N GLN A 85 -4.92 2.46 30.89
CA GLN A 85 -4.38 2.71 29.54
C GLN A 85 -2.89 3.09 29.61
N LEU A 86 -2.52 3.99 30.52
CA LEU A 86 -1.13 4.43 30.69
C LEU A 86 -0.23 3.31 31.20
N TRP A 87 -0.73 2.46 32.09
CA TRP A 87 -0.01 1.27 32.54
C TRP A 87 0.28 0.33 31.37
N LYS A 88 -0.73 0.02 30.55
CA LYS A 88 -0.56 -0.82 29.36
C LYS A 88 0.44 -0.21 28.38
N LEU A 89 0.44 1.11 28.19
CA LEU A 89 1.33 1.83 27.27
C LEU A 89 2.77 2.04 27.76
N THR A 90 3.01 2.03 29.08
CA THR A 90 4.34 2.35 29.64
C THR A 90 5.01 1.16 30.30
N ARG A 91 4.22 0.27 30.92
CA ARG A 91 4.68 -0.86 31.75
C ARG A 91 3.74 -2.07 31.65
N PRO A 92 3.49 -2.62 30.45
CA PRO A 92 2.56 -3.74 30.28
C PRO A 92 2.95 -4.99 31.09
N GLY A 93 4.23 -5.17 31.42
CA GLY A 93 4.71 -6.30 32.25
C GLY A 93 4.42 -6.21 33.76
N ASN A 94 3.99 -5.04 34.27
CA ASN A 94 3.54 -4.94 35.66
C ASN A 94 2.18 -5.64 35.83
N ARG A 95 1.86 -6.18 37.01
CA ARG A 95 0.57 -6.87 37.24
C ARG A 95 -0.66 -5.96 37.18
N HIS A 96 -0.51 -4.70 37.59
CA HIS A 96 -1.60 -3.73 37.66
C HIS A 96 -1.05 -2.29 37.62
N ASP A 97 -1.95 -1.33 37.43
CA ASP A 97 -1.69 0.10 37.24
C ASP A 97 -1.40 0.91 38.51
N ARG A 98 -1.33 0.28 39.70
CA ARG A 98 -1.05 0.97 40.98
C ARG A 98 0.17 1.91 40.91
N LEU A 99 1.27 1.44 40.35
CA LEU A 99 2.49 2.26 40.23
C LEU A 99 2.28 3.45 39.29
N THR A 100 1.50 3.26 38.23
CA THR A 100 1.12 4.32 37.30
C THR A 100 0.28 5.38 38.00
N ARG A 101 -0.71 4.99 38.82
CA ARG A 101 -1.49 5.91 39.64
C ARG A 101 -0.62 6.73 40.61
N ASP A 102 0.31 6.08 41.30
CA ASP A 102 1.21 6.76 42.25
C ASP A 102 2.08 7.81 41.52
N ASN A 103 2.61 7.48 40.34
CA ASN A 103 3.41 8.44 39.55
C ASN A 103 2.55 9.57 38.98
N LEU A 104 1.29 9.30 38.61
CA LEU A 104 0.36 10.33 38.13
C LEU A 104 0.01 11.33 39.22
N LEU A 105 -0.20 10.86 40.46
CA LEU A 105 -0.38 11.71 41.63
C LEU A 105 0.86 12.58 41.89
N ASP A 106 2.06 12.04 41.73
CA ASP A 106 3.30 12.84 41.82
C ASP A 106 3.40 13.88 40.69
N LEU A 107 3.01 13.55 39.45
CA LEU A 107 2.93 14.53 38.36
C LEU A 107 1.86 15.61 38.61
N GLU A 108 0.77 15.28 39.30
CA GLU A 108 -0.27 16.20 39.74
C GLU A 108 0.29 17.19 40.77
N ASP A 109 1.02 16.67 41.77
CA ASP A 109 1.65 17.46 42.83
C ASP A 109 2.66 18.47 42.23
N HIS A 110 3.24 18.16 41.06
CA HIS A 110 4.14 19.05 40.30
C HIS A 110 3.42 19.91 39.24
N GLN A 111 2.08 19.88 39.21
CA GLN A 111 1.22 20.62 38.28
C GLN A 111 1.48 20.31 36.80
N LEU A 112 1.95 19.10 36.48
CA LEU A 112 2.20 18.65 35.11
C LEU A 112 0.98 17.98 34.49
N VAL A 113 0.16 17.35 35.32
CA VAL A 113 -1.11 16.74 34.92
C VAL A 113 -2.22 17.22 35.83
N ARG A 114 -3.46 17.01 35.39
CA ARG A 114 -4.68 17.25 36.18
C ARG A 114 -5.65 16.10 35.96
N ILE A 115 -6.55 15.90 36.92
CA ILE A 115 -7.61 14.91 36.85
C ILE A 115 -8.88 15.55 36.28
N GLU A 116 -9.49 14.90 35.30
CA GLU A 116 -10.86 15.13 34.85
C GLU A 116 -11.72 13.93 35.26
N SER A 117 -12.96 14.18 35.71
CA SER A 117 -13.91 13.13 36.07
C SER A 117 -14.92 12.93 34.96
N THR A 118 -15.26 11.68 34.63
CA THR A 118 -16.33 11.38 33.68
C THR A 118 -17.70 11.34 34.40
N GLY A 119 -18.69 12.03 33.84
CA GLY A 119 -19.99 12.31 34.49
C GLY A 119 -20.86 11.08 34.80
N GLU A 120 -20.64 9.93 34.15
CA GLU A 120 -21.51 8.75 34.31
C GLU A 120 -20.83 7.52 34.94
N GLY A 121 -19.50 7.53 35.12
CA GLY A 121 -18.75 6.33 35.54
C GLY A 121 -17.64 6.54 36.57
N GLN A 122 -17.45 7.77 37.09
CA GLN A 122 -16.37 8.12 38.02
C GLN A 122 -14.96 7.69 37.57
N ARG A 123 -14.73 7.44 36.27
CA ARG A 123 -13.38 7.10 35.80
C ARG A 123 -12.54 8.36 35.83
N GLN A 124 -11.41 8.30 36.52
CA GLN A 124 -10.44 9.38 36.55
C GLN A 124 -9.60 9.36 35.29
N VAL A 125 -9.58 10.50 34.60
CA VAL A 125 -8.86 10.69 33.36
C VAL A 125 -7.79 11.74 33.59
N TRP A 126 -6.58 11.44 33.13
CA TRP A 126 -5.42 12.28 33.38
C TRP A 126 -5.09 13.05 32.11
N VAL A 127 -4.92 14.36 32.25
CA VAL A 127 -4.71 15.29 31.12
C VAL A 127 -3.50 16.17 31.43
N LEU A 128 -2.71 16.50 30.41
CA LEU A 128 -1.60 17.45 30.57
C LEU A 128 -2.11 18.85 30.91
N THR A 129 -1.44 19.51 31.85
CA THR A 129 -1.55 20.97 32.01
C THR A 129 -0.77 21.68 30.91
N LYS A 130 -0.89 23.00 30.80
CA LYS A 130 -0.05 23.80 29.89
C LYS A 130 1.45 23.57 30.14
N ARG A 131 1.85 23.41 31.41
CA ARG A 131 3.23 23.14 31.80
C ARG A 131 3.65 21.73 31.38
N GLY A 132 2.88 20.71 31.73
CA GLY A 132 3.18 19.32 31.32
C GLY A 132 3.18 19.13 29.81
N HIS A 133 2.36 19.87 29.07
CA HIS A 133 2.38 19.91 27.60
C HIS A 133 3.67 20.50 27.03
N GLY A 134 4.18 21.57 27.66
CA GLY A 134 5.50 22.10 27.32
C GLY A 134 6.63 21.09 27.54
N GLU A 135 6.59 20.35 28.65
CA GLU A 135 7.55 19.28 28.92
C GLU A 135 7.41 18.11 27.93
N ALA A 136 6.18 17.68 27.63
CA ALA A 136 5.93 16.64 26.64
C ALA A 136 6.46 17.02 25.25
N LYS A 137 6.33 18.29 24.84
CA LYS A 137 6.91 18.82 23.59
C LYS A 137 8.43 18.68 23.56
N GLN A 138 9.11 19.10 24.62
CA GLN A 138 10.57 18.96 24.72
C GLN A 138 11.02 17.50 24.61
N LEU A 139 10.19 16.54 25.02
CA LEU A 139 10.50 15.11 24.96
C LEU A 139 10.20 14.44 23.62
N LEU A 140 9.26 14.99 22.83
CA LEU A 140 8.69 14.35 21.64
C LEU A 140 9.10 15.04 20.33
N GLU A 141 9.12 16.36 20.27
CA GLU A 141 9.43 17.12 19.05
C GLU A 141 10.84 16.84 18.50
N PRO A 142 11.91 16.73 19.34
CA PRO A 142 13.24 16.35 18.84
C PRO A 142 13.30 14.97 18.18
N LYS A 143 12.30 14.12 18.43
CA LYS A 143 12.17 12.78 17.82
C LYS A 143 11.28 12.79 16.58
N GLY A 144 10.85 13.96 16.11
CA GLY A 144 9.89 14.10 15.02
C GLY A 144 8.48 13.61 15.37
N ILE A 145 8.15 13.49 16.67
CA ILE A 145 6.84 13.04 17.12
C ILE A 145 5.97 14.25 17.42
N ARG A 146 4.84 14.34 16.73
CA ARG A 146 3.85 15.40 16.96
C ARG A 146 3.18 15.19 18.33
N VAL A 147 3.12 16.26 19.11
CA VAL A 147 2.32 16.29 20.34
C VAL A 147 0.88 16.65 20.00
N SER A 148 -0.07 15.95 20.61
CA SER A 148 -1.49 16.24 20.51
C SER A 148 -1.81 17.66 20.97
N VAL A 149 -2.92 18.21 20.46
CA VAL A 149 -3.34 19.58 20.78
C VAL A 149 -3.62 19.68 22.29
N LEU A 150 -3.11 20.73 22.93
CA LEU A 150 -3.37 20.95 24.35
C LEU A 150 -4.88 21.11 24.59
N ARG A 151 -5.44 20.29 25.48
CA ARG A 151 -6.81 20.47 25.95
C ARG A 151 -6.86 21.66 26.92
N LYS A 152 -7.39 22.79 26.46
CA LYS A 152 -7.64 23.95 27.31
C LYS A 152 -8.88 23.70 28.16
N GLN A 153 -8.85 24.19 29.39
CA GLN A 153 -10.05 24.33 30.19
C GLN A 153 -10.75 25.60 29.70
N GLU A 154 -11.93 25.45 29.13
CA GLU A 154 -12.80 26.57 28.78
C GLU A 154 -13.80 26.72 29.91
N TYR A 155 -14.05 27.95 30.35
CA TYR A 155 -14.98 28.23 31.43
C TYR A 155 -16.08 29.13 30.90
N ASP A 156 -17.30 28.89 31.38
CA ASP A 156 -18.44 29.74 31.10
C ASP A 156 -18.13 31.13 31.67
N PRO A 157 -18.21 32.19 30.85
CA PRO A 157 -17.82 33.52 31.27
C PRO A 157 -18.74 34.10 32.35
N ASP A 158 -19.97 33.61 32.45
CA ASP A 158 -21.02 34.14 33.32
C ASP A 158 -21.16 33.31 34.61
N THR A 159 -21.04 31.98 34.52
CA THR A 159 -21.17 31.08 35.68
C THR A 159 -19.82 30.66 36.28
N GLY A 160 -18.72 30.79 35.53
CA GLY A 160 -17.41 30.29 35.92
C GLY A 160 -17.31 28.76 35.92
N GLU A 161 -18.34 28.05 35.43
CA GLU A 161 -18.34 26.60 35.33
C GLU A 161 -17.47 26.12 34.17
N LEU A 162 -16.86 24.95 34.31
CA LEU A 162 -16.02 24.39 33.27
C LEU A 162 -16.87 23.91 32.08
N LEU A 163 -16.70 24.53 30.91
CA LEU A 163 -17.29 24.12 29.64
C LEU A 163 -16.54 22.90 29.07
N GLY A 164 -17.28 21.89 28.60
CA GLY A 164 -16.68 20.75 27.89
C GLY A 164 -15.93 19.74 28.76
N THR A 165 -16.41 19.48 29.98
CA THR A 165 -15.91 18.42 30.88
C THR A 165 -16.11 16.99 30.37
N GLY A 166 -16.70 16.84 29.19
CA GLY A 166 -16.99 15.55 28.57
C GLY A 166 -15.72 14.77 28.25
N TYR A 167 -15.63 13.58 28.83
CA TYR A 167 -14.80 12.50 28.31
C TYR A 167 -15.28 12.15 26.91
N ASP A 168 -14.74 12.81 25.88
CA ASP A 168 -14.83 12.30 24.53
C ASP A 168 -14.28 10.87 24.48
N ASP A 169 -15.29 10.02 24.34
CA ASP A 169 -15.31 8.60 24.41
C ASP A 169 -14.55 8.00 23.21
N HIS A 170 -14.58 8.64 22.06
CA HIS A 170 -13.88 8.16 20.86
C HIS A 170 -12.35 8.15 21.09
N ALA A 171 -11.75 9.24 21.57
CA ALA A 171 -10.31 9.24 21.81
C ALA A 171 -9.87 8.25 22.91
N ALA A 172 -10.77 7.93 23.85
CA ALA A 172 -10.51 6.89 24.84
C ALA A 172 -10.45 5.49 24.21
N ALA A 173 -11.31 5.19 23.23
CA ALA A 173 -11.24 3.95 22.47
C ALA A 173 -9.97 3.89 21.60
N VAL A 174 -9.56 5.01 21.01
CA VAL A 174 -8.27 5.12 20.29
C VAL A 174 -7.09 4.81 21.21
N THR A 175 -7.06 5.42 22.40
CA THR A 175 -6.02 5.19 23.39
C THR A 175 -6.01 3.74 23.89
N SER A 176 -7.19 3.16 24.11
CA SER A 176 -7.33 1.76 24.52
C SER A 176 -6.82 0.80 23.43
N THR A 177 -7.14 1.08 22.17
CA THR A 177 -6.65 0.31 21.01
C THR A 177 -5.12 0.32 20.96
N ALA A 178 -4.50 1.49 21.11
CA ALA A 178 -3.04 1.60 21.18
C ALA A 178 -2.44 0.86 22.39
N ALA A 179 -3.12 0.90 23.54
CA ALA A 179 -2.70 0.18 24.75
C ALA A 179 -2.70 -1.34 24.54
N GLU A 180 -3.75 -1.91 23.95
CA GLU A 180 -3.83 -3.36 23.69
C GLU A 180 -2.82 -3.80 22.63
N LEU A 181 -2.61 -3.00 21.58
CA LEU A 181 -1.55 -3.25 20.59
C LEU A 181 -0.16 -3.27 21.25
N HIS A 182 0.16 -2.24 22.06
CA HIS A 182 1.46 -2.17 22.74
C HIS A 182 1.66 -3.34 23.71
N ARG A 183 0.61 -3.71 24.45
CA ARG A 183 0.64 -4.84 25.40
C ARG A 183 0.95 -6.15 24.70
N ALA A 184 0.47 -6.34 23.47
CA ALA A 184 0.77 -7.49 22.62
C ALA A 184 2.14 -7.40 21.92
N GLY A 185 2.96 -6.40 22.22
CA GLY A 185 4.25 -6.17 21.56
C GLY A 185 4.13 -5.56 20.16
N ILE A 186 2.93 -5.16 19.72
CA ILE A 186 2.69 -4.52 18.43
C ILE A 186 2.88 -3.01 18.60
N GLY A 187 4.11 -2.58 18.31
CA GLY A 187 4.54 -1.19 18.33
C GLY A 187 5.08 -0.77 19.68
N HIS A 188 6.07 0.11 19.64
CA HIS A 188 6.57 0.79 20.83
C HIS A 188 5.74 2.06 21.10
N ARG A 189 5.70 2.55 22.34
CA ARG A 189 4.93 3.77 22.71
C ARG A 189 5.18 4.98 21.80
N LEU A 190 6.40 5.11 21.27
CA LEU A 190 6.82 6.21 20.38
C LEU A 190 6.53 5.95 18.90
N GLY A 191 6.14 4.71 18.56
CA GLY A 191 5.70 4.29 17.24
C GLY A 191 4.25 4.69 16.93
N PHE A 192 3.48 5.10 17.96
CA PHE A 192 2.11 5.59 17.81
C PHE A 192 2.05 7.08 17.53
N GLN A 193 1.12 7.47 16.65
CA GLN A 193 0.75 8.86 16.42
C GLN A 193 -0.75 8.96 16.19
N THR A 194 -1.37 10.02 16.71
CA THR A 194 -2.80 10.28 16.54
C THR A 194 -3.06 11.36 15.49
N GLU A 195 -4.21 11.30 14.83
CA GLU A 195 -4.71 12.32 13.90
C GLU A 195 -3.75 12.71 12.76
N ILE A 196 -2.93 11.77 12.29
CA ILE A 196 -1.96 12.04 11.21
C ILE A 196 -2.72 12.25 9.89
N GLY A 197 -2.46 13.40 9.27
CA GLY A 197 -3.13 13.83 8.04
C GLY A 197 -2.48 13.26 6.79
N HIS A 198 -3.29 12.60 5.97
CA HIS A 198 -2.98 12.06 4.66
C HIS A 198 -3.66 12.93 3.61
N ARG A 199 -2.90 13.90 3.07
CA ARG A 199 -3.42 14.88 2.11
C ARG A 199 -3.59 14.26 0.73
N LEU A 200 -4.80 14.34 0.20
CA LEU A 200 -5.16 13.87 -1.15
C LEU A 200 -4.86 14.94 -2.22
N GLY A 201 -4.91 14.52 -3.49
CA GLY A 201 -4.74 15.43 -4.64
C GLY A 201 -5.80 16.54 -4.71
N SER A 202 -7.00 16.30 -4.17
CA SER A 202 -8.08 17.30 -4.07
C SER A 202 -7.85 18.37 -3.00
N GLY A 203 -6.80 18.23 -2.17
CA GLY A 203 -6.57 19.08 -1.01
C GLY A 203 -7.25 18.61 0.28
N PHE A 204 -8.21 17.67 0.20
CA PHE A 204 -8.80 17.03 1.39
C PHE A 204 -7.71 16.31 2.21
N VAL A 205 -7.87 16.26 3.53
CA VAL A 205 -6.93 15.59 4.43
C VAL A 205 -7.67 14.50 5.20
N GLN A 206 -7.48 13.24 4.81
CA GLN A 206 -7.94 12.09 5.60
C GLN A 206 -7.04 11.94 6.81
N ARG A 207 -7.60 11.92 8.02
CA ARG A 207 -6.83 11.70 9.25
C ARG A 207 -7.09 10.29 9.74
N ALA A 208 -6.02 9.54 10.00
CA ALA A 208 -6.15 8.28 10.73
C ALA A 208 -6.27 8.61 12.22
N ASP A 209 -7.19 7.94 12.92
CA ASP A 209 -7.34 8.11 14.35
C ASP A 209 -6.06 7.70 15.07
N LEU A 210 -5.44 6.61 14.60
CA LEU A 210 -4.15 6.12 15.07
C LEU A 210 -3.30 5.61 13.89
N VAL A 211 -2.02 5.97 13.89
CA VAL A 211 -0.99 5.39 13.05
C VAL A 211 -0.06 4.58 13.94
N VAL A 212 0.12 3.30 13.58
CA VAL A 212 1.00 2.36 14.28
C VAL A 212 2.21 2.08 13.41
N ARG A 213 3.40 2.20 13.98
CA ARG A 213 4.67 1.77 13.36
C ARG A 213 5.37 0.79 14.28
N ALA A 214 5.48 -0.45 13.83
CA ALA A 214 6.01 -1.58 14.57
C ALA A 214 6.75 -2.57 13.65
N PRO A 215 7.78 -2.12 12.89
CA PRO A 215 8.49 -2.99 11.96
C PRO A 215 9.07 -4.24 12.66
N GLU A 216 9.50 -4.11 13.91
CA GLU A 216 9.98 -5.21 14.76
C GLU A 216 8.93 -6.30 15.02
N ALA A 217 7.64 -5.94 14.99
CA ALA A 217 6.51 -6.87 15.14
C ALA A 217 5.96 -7.34 13.78
N GLY A 218 6.68 -7.06 12.69
CA GLY A 218 6.19 -7.35 11.34
C GLY A 218 5.04 -6.44 10.91
N VAL A 219 4.86 -5.27 11.51
CA VAL A 219 3.83 -4.28 11.12
C VAL A 219 4.51 -2.93 10.83
N PRO A 220 5.11 -2.74 9.64
CA PRO A 220 5.89 -1.53 9.36
C PRO A 220 5.07 -0.25 9.43
N VAL A 221 3.80 -0.32 9.01
CA VAL A 221 2.79 0.72 9.22
C VAL A 221 1.40 0.08 9.23
N LEU A 222 0.50 0.59 10.07
CA LEU A 222 -0.93 0.30 10.06
C LEU A 222 -1.70 1.60 10.35
N LEU A 223 -2.64 1.95 9.48
CA LEU A 223 -3.58 3.05 9.69
C LEU A 223 -4.81 2.49 10.39
N VAL A 224 -5.22 3.05 11.51
CA VAL A 224 -6.31 2.54 12.34
C VAL A 224 -7.41 3.58 12.41
N GLU A 225 -8.64 3.14 12.14
CA GLU A 225 -9.88 3.88 12.28
C GLU A 225 -10.70 3.22 13.39
N VAL A 226 -11.12 3.98 14.40
CA VAL A 226 -11.86 3.48 15.56
C VAL A 226 -13.31 3.96 15.50
N ASP A 227 -14.27 3.07 15.22
CA ASP A 227 -15.68 3.44 15.17
C ASP A 227 -16.42 3.06 16.46
N ARG A 228 -16.99 4.05 17.14
CA ARG A 228 -17.77 3.92 18.39
C ARG A 228 -19.29 3.96 18.16
N ARG A 229 -19.79 3.32 17.11
CA ARG A 229 -21.22 3.29 16.72
C ARG A 229 -21.72 4.54 15.99
N THR A 230 -20.88 5.50 15.65
CA THR A 230 -21.35 6.80 15.14
C THR A 230 -21.29 6.89 13.63
N GLU A 231 -20.42 6.12 12.98
CA GLU A 231 -20.26 6.22 11.53
C GLU A 231 -21.26 5.33 10.79
N ASP A 232 -21.72 5.84 9.64
CA ASP A 232 -22.43 5.05 8.65
C ASP A 232 -21.44 4.12 7.93
N ALA A 233 -21.90 2.92 7.56
CA ALA A 233 -21.04 1.95 6.91
C ALA A 233 -20.48 2.45 5.55
N HIS A 234 -21.20 3.33 4.84
CA HIS A 234 -20.72 3.95 3.61
C HIS A 234 -19.66 5.01 3.87
N GLU A 235 -19.66 5.66 5.04
CA GLU A 235 -18.56 6.56 5.43
C GLU A 235 -17.26 5.79 5.63
N LEU A 236 -17.32 4.56 6.18
CA LEU A 236 -16.15 3.69 6.25
C LEU A 236 -15.63 3.32 4.86
N VAL A 237 -16.52 3.07 3.89
CA VAL A 237 -16.15 2.86 2.49
C VAL A 237 -15.50 4.12 1.89
N ALA A 238 -16.03 5.31 2.21
CA ALA A 238 -15.46 6.57 1.76
C ALA A 238 -14.06 6.82 2.36
N LYS A 239 -13.84 6.48 3.64
CA LYS A 239 -12.51 6.48 4.27
C LYS A 239 -11.56 5.52 3.56
N LEU A 240 -12.00 4.29 3.32
CA LEU A 240 -11.21 3.28 2.60
C LEU A 240 -10.83 3.77 1.19
N ARG A 241 -11.78 4.35 0.45
CA ARG A 241 -11.52 4.99 -0.86
C ARG A 241 -10.44 6.05 -0.75
N ARG A 242 -10.50 6.94 0.25
CA ARG A 242 -9.52 8.01 0.44
C ARG A 242 -8.13 7.46 0.76
N TYR A 243 -8.02 6.39 1.55
CA TYR A 243 -6.74 5.72 1.78
C TYR A 243 -6.19 5.06 0.52
N TRP A 244 -7.05 4.43 -0.27
CA TRP A 244 -6.68 3.84 -1.56
C TRP A 244 -6.18 4.90 -2.56
N GLU A 245 -6.90 6.02 -2.69
CA GLU A 245 -6.50 7.17 -3.51
C GLU A 245 -5.15 7.74 -3.05
N TRP A 246 -5.01 7.96 -1.74
CA TRP A 246 -3.76 8.47 -1.17
C TRP A 246 -2.58 7.53 -1.39
N GLY A 247 -2.78 6.22 -1.22
CA GLY A 247 -1.75 5.19 -1.46
C GLY A 247 -1.27 5.14 -2.92
N ARG A 248 -2.07 5.65 -3.87
CA ARG A 248 -1.74 5.72 -5.30
C ARG A 248 -1.06 7.02 -5.71
N LEU A 249 -0.94 8.01 -4.82
CA LEU A 249 -0.31 9.29 -5.18
C LEU A 249 1.20 9.14 -5.44
N LEU A 250 1.70 9.98 -6.36
CA LEU A 250 3.13 10.18 -6.59
C LEU A 250 3.63 11.40 -5.81
N PRO A 251 4.91 11.43 -5.41
CA PRO A 251 5.54 12.64 -4.91
C PRO A 251 5.52 13.79 -5.92
N LYS A 252 5.57 15.04 -5.43
CA LYS A 252 5.55 16.24 -6.28
C LYS A 252 6.74 16.34 -7.25
N ASP A 253 7.87 15.81 -6.84
CA ASP A 253 9.15 15.72 -7.53
C ASP A 253 9.38 14.34 -8.17
N ALA A 254 8.31 13.55 -8.33
CA ALA A 254 8.39 12.36 -9.18
C ALA A 254 8.71 12.74 -10.63
N ASP A 255 9.28 11.80 -11.38
CA ASP A 255 9.63 11.99 -12.79
C ASP A 255 8.45 12.56 -13.59
N LYS A 256 8.70 13.67 -14.30
CA LYS A 256 7.65 14.43 -14.99
C LYS A 256 6.91 13.58 -16.02
N SER A 257 7.60 12.71 -16.75
CA SER A 257 6.97 11.85 -17.76
C SER A 257 5.97 10.87 -17.10
N LYS A 258 6.29 10.35 -15.91
CA LYS A 258 5.39 9.47 -15.15
C LYS A 258 4.22 10.24 -14.57
N VAL A 259 4.45 11.45 -14.06
CA VAL A 259 3.39 12.30 -13.53
C VAL A 259 2.40 12.67 -14.64
N ASP A 260 2.90 13.08 -15.81
CA ASP A 260 2.06 13.44 -16.95
C ASP A 260 1.33 12.21 -17.53
N LEU A 261 1.98 11.04 -17.54
CA LEU A 261 1.34 9.78 -17.92
C LEU A 261 0.20 9.41 -16.95
N VAL A 262 0.43 9.44 -15.65
CA VAL A 262 -0.60 9.13 -14.64
C VAL A 262 -1.73 10.16 -14.68
N ARG A 263 -1.43 11.43 -14.96
CA ARG A 263 -2.45 12.47 -15.10
C ARG A 263 -3.35 12.24 -16.31
N SER A 264 -2.78 11.85 -17.44
CA SER A 264 -3.53 11.55 -18.67
C SER A 264 -4.21 10.18 -18.66
N ARG A 265 -3.62 9.23 -17.93
CA ARG A 265 -4.07 7.84 -17.75
C ARG A 265 -3.94 7.42 -16.28
N PRO A 266 -4.97 7.65 -15.44
CA PRO A 266 -4.92 7.33 -14.01
C PRO A 266 -4.70 5.85 -13.66
N ASP A 267 -4.97 4.95 -14.62
CA ASP A 267 -4.68 3.52 -14.57
C ASP A 267 -3.18 3.20 -14.78
N ALA A 268 -2.42 4.06 -15.45
CA ALA A 268 -0.97 3.87 -15.63
C ALA A 268 -0.21 3.82 -14.30
N ILE A 269 -0.79 4.36 -13.23
CA ILE A 269 -0.23 4.29 -11.88
C ILE A 269 0.03 2.85 -11.45
N GLU A 270 -0.74 1.89 -11.97
CA GLU A 270 -0.70 0.48 -11.58
C GLU A 270 0.60 -0.22 -11.99
N HIS A 271 1.29 0.33 -12.99
CA HIS A 271 2.59 -0.15 -13.46
C HIS A 271 3.78 0.57 -12.80
N VAL A 272 3.51 1.53 -11.91
CA VAL A 272 4.56 2.26 -11.20
C VAL A 272 4.84 1.61 -9.85
N ASP A 273 6.11 1.29 -9.59
CA ASP A 273 6.56 0.62 -8.36
C ASP A 273 6.13 1.35 -7.09
N HIS A 274 5.87 0.58 -6.03
CA HIS A 274 5.46 1.13 -4.74
C HIS A 274 6.52 2.01 -4.12
N ASP A 275 7.81 1.74 -4.34
CA ASP A 275 8.91 2.57 -3.85
C ASP A 275 8.89 4.00 -4.42
N LYS A 276 8.16 4.22 -5.53
CA LYS A 276 7.99 5.53 -6.18
C LYS A 276 6.73 6.26 -5.71
N ARG A 277 5.95 5.69 -4.78
CA ARG A 277 4.71 6.29 -4.26
C ARG A 277 4.99 7.31 -3.17
N LEU A 278 4.06 8.25 -3.01
CA LEU A 278 4.13 9.32 -2.01
C LEU A 278 4.25 8.78 -0.58
N TRP A 279 3.46 7.75 -0.25
CA TRP A 279 3.42 7.19 1.11
C TRP A 279 4.77 6.63 1.60
N ARG A 280 5.66 6.25 0.67
CA ARG A 280 7.02 5.77 1.00
C ARG A 280 7.96 6.85 1.55
N ARG A 281 7.57 8.11 1.47
CA ARG A 281 8.27 9.21 2.15
C ARG A 281 7.93 9.33 3.62
N PHE A 282 6.79 8.77 4.02
CA PHE A 282 6.26 8.87 5.37
C PHE A 282 6.46 7.57 6.15
N TYR A 283 6.38 6.43 5.44
CA TYR A 283 6.39 5.11 6.05
C TYR A 283 7.44 4.18 5.43
N PRO A 284 8.06 3.31 6.25
CA PRO A 284 8.98 2.30 5.75
C PRO A 284 8.27 1.30 4.81
N PRO A 285 9.03 0.54 4.00
CA PRO A 285 8.48 -0.58 3.24
C PRO A 285 7.67 -1.52 4.12
N THR A 286 6.48 -1.89 3.65
CA THR A 286 5.61 -2.88 4.31
C THR A 286 6.19 -4.29 4.26
N GLY A 287 7.16 -4.54 3.36
CA GLY A 287 7.68 -5.88 3.07
C GLY A 287 6.65 -6.81 2.42
N ARG A 288 5.46 -6.27 2.09
CA ARG A 288 4.29 -7.01 1.59
C ARG A 288 3.75 -6.34 0.35
N GLU A 289 3.18 -7.15 -0.53
CA GLU A 289 2.41 -6.63 -1.66
C GLU A 289 1.20 -5.83 -1.19
N GLY A 290 0.85 -4.78 -1.93
CA GLY A 290 -0.30 -3.92 -1.65
C GLY A 290 0.03 -2.54 -1.11
N LEU A 291 -1.02 -1.75 -0.97
CA LEU A 291 -0.96 -0.39 -0.43
C LEU A 291 -0.84 -0.40 1.10
N VAL A 292 -0.77 0.78 1.71
CA VAL A 292 -0.69 0.92 3.17
C VAL A 292 -1.91 0.26 3.83
N PRO A 293 -1.74 -0.68 4.78
CA PRO A 293 -2.84 -1.42 5.38
C PRO A 293 -3.69 -0.54 6.31
N VAL A 294 -4.98 -0.87 6.37
CA VAL A 294 -5.98 -0.18 7.19
C VAL A 294 -6.65 -1.18 8.14
N ALA A 295 -6.78 -0.82 9.41
CA ALA A 295 -7.58 -1.53 10.40
C ALA A 295 -8.82 -0.71 10.76
N PHE A 296 -9.99 -1.37 10.73
CA PHE A 296 -11.19 -0.85 11.39
C PHE A 296 -11.37 -1.57 12.73
N VAL A 297 -11.32 -0.81 13.82
CA VAL A 297 -11.53 -1.31 15.18
C VAL A 297 -12.85 -0.77 15.69
N PHE A 298 -13.82 -1.64 15.86
CA PHE A 298 -15.11 -1.24 16.38
C PHE A 298 -15.11 -1.28 17.91
N ALA A 299 -15.62 -0.24 18.55
CA ALA A 299 -15.66 -0.15 20.01
C ALA A 299 -17.07 0.15 20.49
N ASP A 300 -17.42 -0.45 21.62
CA ASP A 300 -18.74 -0.39 22.26
C ASP A 300 -19.90 -0.87 21.37
N THR A 301 -19.71 -1.32 20.15
CA THR A 301 -20.83 -1.55 19.23
C THR A 301 -21.49 -2.92 19.37
N THR A 302 -22.61 -3.14 18.68
CA THR A 302 -23.26 -4.45 18.63
C THR A 302 -22.67 -5.31 17.51
N ALA A 303 -22.68 -6.64 17.70
CA ALA A 303 -22.24 -7.59 16.68
C ALA A 303 -22.99 -7.42 15.35
N ALA A 304 -24.28 -7.05 15.40
CA ALA A 304 -25.09 -6.77 14.22
C ALA A 304 -24.59 -5.55 13.43
N LYS A 305 -24.19 -4.47 14.12
CA LYS A 305 -23.63 -3.28 13.46
C LYS A 305 -22.25 -3.58 12.85
N VAL A 306 -21.39 -4.34 13.54
CA VAL A 306 -20.12 -4.81 12.96
C VAL A 306 -20.39 -5.65 11.71
N ALA A 307 -21.31 -6.62 11.78
CA ALA A 307 -21.65 -7.46 10.63
C ALA A 307 -22.19 -6.64 9.45
N ASN A 308 -23.02 -5.62 9.69
CA ASN A 308 -23.49 -4.71 8.65
C ASN A 308 -22.34 -3.90 8.03
N ALA A 309 -21.47 -3.31 8.85
CA ALA A 309 -20.31 -2.55 8.38
C ALA A 309 -19.37 -3.43 7.54
N VAL A 310 -19.07 -4.64 8.00
CA VAL A 310 -18.28 -5.63 7.27
C VAL A 310 -18.94 -5.97 5.94
N LYS A 311 -20.24 -6.25 5.92
CA LYS A 311 -20.98 -6.57 4.68
C LYS A 311 -20.90 -5.43 3.67
N VAL A 312 -21.05 -4.18 4.10
CA VAL A 312 -20.97 -3.00 3.24
C VAL A 312 -19.54 -2.77 2.74
N LEU A 313 -18.53 -2.93 3.60
CA LEU A 313 -17.12 -2.86 3.20
C LEU A 313 -16.75 -3.97 2.20
N GLU A 314 -17.26 -5.19 2.39
CA GLU A 314 -17.05 -6.31 1.48
C GLU A 314 -17.72 -6.10 0.11
N GLY A 315 -18.93 -5.54 0.10
CA GLY A 315 -19.67 -5.24 -1.13
C GLY A 315 -19.20 -3.96 -1.82
N ALA A 316 -19.51 -2.80 -1.22
CA ALA A 316 -19.27 -1.49 -1.80
C ALA A 316 -17.78 -1.10 -1.80
N GLY A 317 -17.01 -1.59 -0.82
CA GLY A 317 -15.57 -1.34 -0.74
C GLY A 317 -14.71 -2.25 -1.63
N ARG A 318 -15.31 -3.25 -2.29
CA ARG A 318 -14.58 -4.34 -3.00
C ARG A 318 -13.46 -3.85 -3.91
N ARG A 319 -13.71 -2.77 -4.66
CA ARG A 319 -12.74 -2.18 -5.60
C ARG A 319 -11.41 -1.76 -4.94
N TYR A 320 -11.43 -1.42 -3.65
CA TYR A 320 -10.28 -0.83 -2.97
C TYR A 320 -9.40 -1.85 -2.26
N TRP A 321 -9.96 -2.99 -1.86
CA TRP A 321 -9.26 -4.01 -1.07
C TRP A 321 -9.14 -5.36 -1.77
N ALA A 322 -10.00 -5.67 -2.74
CA ALA A 322 -9.98 -6.98 -3.39
C ALA A 322 -8.80 -7.07 -4.35
N PRO A 323 -8.10 -8.22 -4.39
CA PRO A 323 -7.06 -8.43 -5.38
C PRO A 323 -7.67 -8.65 -6.78
N ARG A 324 -6.80 -8.61 -7.77
CA ARG A 324 -7.13 -8.87 -9.18
C ARG A 324 -6.46 -10.15 -9.65
N ARG A 325 -6.81 -10.63 -10.84
CA ARG A 325 -6.00 -11.64 -11.52
C ARG A 325 -4.79 -10.98 -12.14
N TYR A 326 -3.67 -11.71 -12.15
CA TYR A 326 -2.52 -11.33 -12.95
C TYR A 326 -2.87 -11.45 -14.44
N ASP A 327 -2.38 -10.52 -15.24
CA ASP A 327 -2.31 -10.65 -16.69
C ASP A 327 -1.11 -11.52 -17.03
N SER A 328 -1.36 -12.76 -17.45
CA SER A 328 -0.33 -13.78 -17.65
C SER A 328 -0.62 -14.61 -18.89
N LEU A 329 0.42 -14.96 -19.64
CA LEU A 329 0.31 -15.90 -20.76
C LEU A 329 -0.12 -17.31 -20.32
N TYR A 330 -0.05 -17.61 -19.01
CA TYR A 330 -0.38 -18.91 -18.42
C TYR A 330 -1.58 -18.83 -17.47
N GLU A 331 -2.65 -18.11 -17.84
CA GLU A 331 -3.83 -17.86 -16.99
C GLU A 331 -4.39 -19.11 -16.28
N LYS A 332 -4.34 -20.28 -16.93
CA LYS A 332 -4.84 -21.55 -16.35
C LYS A 332 -3.91 -22.15 -15.30
N ALA A 333 -2.61 -21.85 -15.34
CA ALA A 333 -1.60 -22.38 -14.42
C ALA A 333 -1.32 -21.42 -13.25
N VAL A 334 -1.72 -20.15 -13.38
CA VAL A 334 -1.51 -19.12 -12.36
C VAL A 334 -2.77 -18.96 -11.53
N THR A 335 -2.69 -19.33 -10.25
CA THR A 335 -3.74 -19.13 -9.25
C THR A 335 -3.47 -17.92 -8.37
N ALA A 336 -2.26 -17.36 -8.42
CA ALA A 336 -1.88 -16.18 -7.67
C ALA A 336 -2.72 -14.95 -8.03
N LEU A 337 -2.86 -14.03 -7.06
CA LEU A 337 -3.67 -12.84 -7.15
C LEU A 337 -2.81 -11.56 -7.00
N ASP A 338 -3.11 -10.55 -7.81
CA ASP A 338 -2.43 -9.26 -7.81
C ASP A 338 -3.01 -8.34 -6.73
N TYR A 339 -2.27 -8.17 -5.65
CA TYR A 339 -2.61 -7.28 -4.54
C TYR A 339 -1.98 -5.89 -4.68
N ARG A 340 -1.15 -5.60 -5.70
CA ARG A 340 -0.40 -4.34 -5.79
C ARG A 340 -1.30 -3.11 -5.67
N GLN A 341 -2.53 -3.16 -6.16
CA GLN A 341 -3.48 -2.05 -6.09
C GLN A 341 -4.51 -2.15 -4.96
N ALA A 342 -4.40 -3.17 -4.11
CA ALA A 342 -5.32 -3.42 -3.02
C ALA A 342 -4.80 -2.82 -1.70
N VAL A 343 -5.70 -2.23 -0.93
CA VAL A 343 -5.48 -1.92 0.49
C VAL A 343 -5.74 -3.19 1.30
N PRO A 344 -4.76 -3.72 2.06
CA PRO A 344 -5.04 -4.76 3.04
C PRO A 344 -5.94 -4.19 4.14
N VAL A 345 -7.16 -4.71 4.27
CA VAL A 345 -8.14 -4.25 5.27
C VAL A 345 -8.37 -5.35 6.30
N VAL A 346 -8.06 -5.05 7.56
CA VAL A 346 -8.31 -5.94 8.70
C VAL A 346 -9.36 -5.32 9.62
N ILE A 347 -10.16 -6.16 10.25
CA ILE A 347 -11.27 -5.75 11.10
C ILE A 347 -11.21 -6.51 12.41
N THR A 348 -11.46 -5.81 13.51
CA THR A 348 -11.62 -6.41 14.85
C THR A 348 -12.50 -5.52 15.72
N THR A 349 -12.68 -5.90 16.98
CA THR A 349 -13.36 -5.05 17.98
C THR A 349 -12.45 -4.81 19.18
N LEU A 350 -12.62 -3.67 19.85
CA LEU A 350 -11.83 -3.34 21.03
C LEU A 350 -12.04 -4.37 22.16
N GLU A 351 -13.24 -4.92 22.27
CA GLU A 351 -13.59 -5.94 23.25
C GLU A 351 -12.78 -7.23 23.01
N LYS A 352 -12.64 -7.65 21.74
CA LYS A 352 -11.79 -8.81 21.39
C LYS A 352 -10.31 -8.56 21.70
N LEU A 353 -9.83 -7.35 21.41
CA LEU A 353 -8.44 -6.97 21.73
C LEU A 353 -8.19 -7.00 23.25
N GLN A 354 -9.16 -6.56 24.05
CA GLN A 354 -9.07 -6.57 25.51
C GLN A 354 -9.16 -7.98 26.11
N GLU A 355 -10.03 -8.83 25.54
CA GLU A 355 -10.28 -10.18 26.06
C GLU A 355 -9.17 -11.16 25.71
N HIS A 356 -8.71 -11.14 24.45
CA HIS A 356 -7.80 -12.15 23.92
C HIS A 356 -6.38 -11.64 23.64
N GLY A 357 -6.19 -10.32 23.61
CA GLY A 357 -4.93 -9.70 23.18
C GLY A 357 -4.86 -9.48 21.67
N ALA A 358 -4.07 -8.50 21.25
CA ALA A 358 -3.94 -8.14 19.84
C ALA A 358 -3.05 -9.08 19.02
N ASP A 359 -2.25 -9.92 19.68
CA ASP A 359 -1.42 -10.99 19.11
C ASP A 359 -2.22 -12.28 18.82
N ALA A 360 -3.41 -12.42 19.40
CA ALA A 360 -4.30 -13.54 19.16
C ALA A 360 -4.94 -13.49 17.77
N ALA A 361 -5.62 -14.59 17.41
CA ALA A 361 -6.38 -14.71 16.17
C ALA A 361 -7.74 -13.98 16.27
N VAL A 362 -7.70 -12.65 16.32
CA VAL A 362 -8.87 -11.76 16.47
C VAL A 362 -9.08 -10.82 15.29
N TRP A 363 -8.26 -10.95 14.25
CA TRP A 363 -8.28 -10.08 13.08
C TRP A 363 -8.93 -10.77 11.90
N ARG A 364 -10.03 -10.22 11.38
CA ARG A 364 -10.64 -10.66 10.13
C ARG A 364 -10.09 -9.86 8.96
N ARG A 365 -9.45 -10.52 7.99
CA ARG A 365 -9.02 -9.91 6.73
C ARG A 365 -10.19 -9.91 5.73
N LEU A 366 -10.52 -8.76 5.14
CA LEU A 366 -11.54 -8.73 4.09
C LEU A 366 -11.15 -9.61 2.91
N GLY A 367 -12.12 -10.39 2.42
CA GLY A 367 -11.93 -11.37 1.34
C GLY A 367 -11.30 -12.69 1.78
N ARG A 368 -11.15 -12.92 3.08
CA ARG A 368 -10.72 -14.21 3.64
C ARG A 368 -11.67 -14.66 4.73
N ASP A 369 -11.74 -15.97 4.89
CA ASP A 369 -12.53 -16.59 5.93
C ASP A 369 -11.74 -16.68 7.25
N GLY A 370 -12.48 -16.63 8.35
CA GLY A 370 -11.94 -16.82 9.70
C GLY A 370 -11.13 -15.64 10.25
N GLU A 371 -10.85 -15.75 11.55
CA GLU A 371 -10.00 -14.82 12.28
C GLU A 371 -8.55 -15.31 12.24
N GLN A 372 -7.62 -14.37 12.14
CA GLN A 372 -6.19 -14.60 11.95
C GLN A 372 -5.41 -13.72 12.93
N THR A 373 -4.15 -14.05 13.15
CA THR A 373 -3.22 -13.11 13.81
C THR A 373 -3.01 -11.91 12.89
N LEU A 374 -2.65 -10.74 13.45
CA LEU A 374 -2.49 -9.52 12.65
C LEU A 374 -1.49 -9.71 11.49
N THR A 375 -0.34 -10.35 11.76
CA THR A 375 0.69 -10.61 10.76
C THR A 375 0.17 -11.49 9.62
N ALA A 376 -0.49 -12.60 9.94
CA ALA A 376 -1.08 -13.50 8.95
C ALA A 376 -2.19 -12.83 8.13
N ALA A 377 -3.01 -12.01 8.80
CA ALA A 377 -4.06 -11.23 8.16
C ALA A 377 -3.51 -10.19 7.17
N LEU A 378 -2.31 -9.66 7.40
CA LEU A 378 -1.64 -8.70 6.53
C LEU A 378 -0.87 -9.37 5.38
N ASP A 379 -0.41 -10.61 5.54
CA ASP A 379 0.35 -11.34 4.52
C ASP A 379 -0.51 -11.71 3.29
N ASN A 380 0.14 -11.81 2.13
CA ASN A 380 -0.46 -12.26 0.86
C ASN A 380 0.30 -13.49 0.33
N PRO A 381 0.10 -14.68 0.92
CA PRO A 381 0.80 -15.90 0.49
C PRO A 381 0.44 -16.31 -0.94
N ASP A 382 -0.73 -15.92 -1.41
CA ASP A 382 -1.24 -16.08 -2.77
C ASP A 382 -0.86 -14.91 -3.70
N GLY A 383 0.03 -14.03 -3.27
CA GLY A 383 0.43 -12.82 -3.99
C GLY A 383 1.59 -13.01 -4.98
N HIS A 384 2.35 -11.94 -5.17
CA HIS A 384 3.39 -11.84 -6.20
C HIS A 384 4.50 -12.91 -6.11
N ALA A 385 4.85 -13.35 -4.90
CA ALA A 385 5.85 -14.41 -4.72
C ALA A 385 5.36 -15.74 -5.32
N LEU A 386 4.09 -16.10 -5.10
CA LEU A 386 3.46 -17.28 -5.69
C LEU A 386 3.34 -17.11 -7.21
N TYR A 387 2.95 -15.92 -7.68
CA TYR A 387 2.87 -15.60 -9.10
C TYR A 387 4.17 -15.93 -9.83
N ARG A 388 5.30 -15.39 -9.35
CA ARG A 388 6.62 -15.62 -9.96
C ARG A 388 7.00 -17.10 -9.97
N ALA A 389 6.68 -17.84 -8.91
CA ALA A 389 6.94 -19.28 -8.85
C ALA A 389 6.08 -20.09 -9.83
N GLN A 390 4.81 -19.75 -9.98
CA GLN A 390 3.89 -20.43 -10.91
C GLN A 390 4.21 -20.10 -12.37
N GLU A 391 4.48 -18.83 -12.68
CA GLU A 391 4.87 -18.37 -14.01
C GLU A 391 6.14 -19.08 -14.49
N ALA A 392 7.19 -19.12 -13.66
CA ALA A 392 8.44 -19.79 -14.00
C ALA A 392 8.26 -21.30 -14.24
N ARG A 393 7.37 -21.96 -13.48
CA ARG A 393 7.04 -23.39 -13.70
C ARG A 393 6.31 -23.59 -15.01
N ALA A 394 5.31 -22.76 -15.31
CA ALA A 394 4.53 -22.86 -16.54
C ALA A 394 5.39 -22.57 -17.78
N GLU A 395 6.28 -21.58 -17.70
CA GLU A 395 7.25 -21.27 -18.74
C GLU A 395 8.22 -22.43 -18.98
N ALA A 396 8.78 -23.01 -17.92
CA ALA A 396 9.66 -24.18 -18.04
C ALA A 396 8.94 -25.41 -18.64
N GLU A 397 7.65 -25.60 -18.34
CA GLU A 397 6.85 -26.67 -18.94
C GLU A 397 6.57 -26.42 -20.42
N ASP A 398 6.21 -25.20 -20.81
CA ASP A 398 6.02 -24.82 -22.20
C ASP A 398 7.32 -24.91 -23.01
N GLU A 399 8.45 -24.48 -22.44
CA GLU A 399 9.77 -24.63 -23.05
C GLU A 399 10.11 -26.11 -23.26
N ARG A 400 9.88 -26.97 -22.27
CA ARG A 400 10.07 -28.43 -22.40
C ARG A 400 9.17 -29.01 -23.49
N ARG A 401 7.90 -28.60 -23.55
CA ARG A 401 6.96 -29.04 -24.59
C ARG A 401 7.44 -28.61 -25.97
N ARG A 402 7.81 -27.34 -26.15
CA ARG A 402 8.35 -26.81 -27.42
C ARG A 402 9.65 -27.50 -27.82
N ALA A 403 10.54 -27.79 -26.87
CA ALA A 403 11.78 -28.52 -27.13
C ALA A 403 11.50 -29.97 -27.55
N ALA A 404 10.53 -30.65 -26.91
CA ALA A 404 10.12 -32.00 -27.28
C ALA A 404 9.42 -32.04 -28.66
N GLU A 405 8.52 -31.08 -28.93
CA GLU A 405 7.87 -30.93 -30.23
C GLU A 405 8.87 -30.61 -31.34
N ARG A 406 9.85 -29.74 -31.05
CA ARG A 406 11.01 -29.51 -31.90
C ARG A 406 11.70 -30.86 -32.13
N GLU A 407 12.24 -31.50 -31.12
CA GLU A 407 12.97 -32.78 -31.26
C GLU A 407 12.19 -33.86 -32.04
N ALA A 408 10.87 -33.95 -31.86
CA ALA A 408 10.00 -34.86 -32.62
C ALA A 408 9.92 -34.51 -34.12
N ARG A 409 10.02 -33.23 -34.48
CA ARG A 409 10.06 -32.72 -35.86
C ARG A 409 11.46 -32.71 -36.47
N ARG A 410 12.49 -33.19 -35.75
CA ARG A 410 13.87 -33.16 -36.22
C ARG A 410 14.01 -33.94 -37.54
N PRO A 411 14.46 -33.29 -38.64
CA PRO A 411 14.65 -33.96 -39.91
C PRO A 411 15.70 -35.08 -39.84
N VAL A 412 15.49 -36.10 -40.67
CA VAL A 412 16.43 -37.20 -40.87
C VAL A 412 17.08 -37.10 -42.24
N CYS A 413 18.34 -37.53 -42.32
CA CYS A 413 19.08 -37.58 -43.57
C CYS A 413 18.50 -38.63 -44.51
N SER A 414 18.15 -38.22 -45.73
CA SER A 414 17.66 -39.15 -46.76
C SER A 414 18.70 -40.19 -47.17
N ARG A 415 20.00 -39.91 -46.99
CA ARG A 415 21.10 -40.79 -47.40
C ARG A 415 21.55 -41.78 -46.31
N CYS A 416 21.69 -41.33 -45.05
CA CYS A 416 22.22 -42.16 -43.97
C CYS A 416 21.24 -42.42 -42.82
N GLY A 417 20.00 -41.91 -42.90
CA GLY A 417 18.94 -42.12 -41.91
C GLY A 417 19.15 -41.41 -40.56
N ARG A 418 20.31 -40.80 -40.31
CA ARG A 418 20.59 -40.11 -39.04
C ARG A 418 19.82 -38.80 -38.93
N LYS A 419 19.31 -38.52 -37.72
CA LYS A 419 18.77 -37.22 -37.33
C LYS A 419 19.81 -36.12 -37.56
N PHE A 420 19.37 -34.94 -38.00
CA PHE A 420 20.24 -33.79 -38.19
C PHE A 420 20.79 -33.27 -36.85
N SER A 421 22.03 -32.78 -36.84
CA SER A 421 22.55 -32.00 -35.71
C SER A 421 21.76 -30.69 -35.55
N ASP A 422 21.84 -30.06 -34.38
CA ASP A 422 21.19 -28.76 -34.16
C ASP A 422 21.69 -27.70 -35.14
N GLU A 423 23.01 -27.61 -35.35
CA GLU A 423 23.63 -26.69 -36.31
C GLU A 423 23.10 -26.90 -37.74
N ARG A 424 23.07 -28.17 -38.20
CA ARG A 424 22.56 -28.48 -39.54
C ARG A 424 21.08 -28.16 -39.67
N TRP A 425 20.31 -28.43 -38.64
CA TRP A 425 18.88 -28.17 -38.64
C TRP A 425 18.59 -26.67 -38.60
N GLU A 426 19.36 -25.90 -37.85
CA GLU A 426 19.29 -24.44 -37.83
C GLU A 426 19.64 -23.85 -39.20
N GLU A 427 20.73 -24.31 -39.83
CA GLU A 427 21.17 -23.88 -41.17
C GLU A 427 20.04 -24.01 -42.21
N ILE A 428 19.36 -25.16 -42.25
CA ILE A 428 18.28 -25.38 -43.24
C ILE A 428 16.98 -24.65 -42.89
N THR A 429 16.77 -24.29 -41.63
CA THR A 429 15.57 -23.59 -41.15
C THR A 429 15.68 -22.09 -41.36
N VAL A 430 16.83 -21.51 -41.02
CA VAL A 430 17.11 -20.06 -41.11
C VAL A 430 17.41 -19.66 -42.56
N HIS A 431 18.20 -20.44 -43.30
CA HIS A 431 18.59 -20.13 -44.68
C HIS A 431 17.72 -20.83 -45.72
N ARG A 432 16.40 -20.83 -45.49
CA ARG A 432 15.41 -21.56 -46.30
C ARG A 432 15.46 -21.20 -47.80
N THR A 433 15.98 -20.03 -48.17
CA THR A 433 16.11 -19.56 -49.56
C THR A 433 17.53 -19.72 -50.14
N ALA A 434 18.58 -19.73 -49.33
CA ALA A 434 19.97 -19.74 -49.82
C ALA A 434 20.54 -21.16 -50.05
N VAL A 435 19.97 -22.18 -49.39
CA VAL A 435 20.41 -23.57 -49.57
C VAL A 435 19.68 -24.19 -50.76
N ARG A 436 20.39 -24.75 -51.75
CA ARG A 436 19.75 -25.43 -52.91
C ARG A 436 18.91 -26.61 -52.42
N ALA A 437 17.80 -26.92 -53.11
CA ALA A 437 16.82 -27.92 -52.68
C ALA A 437 17.41 -29.30 -52.32
N GLY A 438 18.36 -29.81 -53.10
CA GLY A 438 19.05 -31.08 -52.82
C GLY A 438 19.93 -31.06 -51.57
N HIS A 439 20.43 -29.88 -51.17
CA HIS A 439 21.21 -29.72 -49.94
C HIS A 439 20.33 -29.53 -48.71
N LYS A 440 19.01 -29.65 -48.78
CA LYS A 440 18.12 -29.58 -47.60
C LYS A 440 17.79 -30.95 -47.01
N SER A 441 17.97 -32.04 -47.78
CA SER A 441 17.58 -33.40 -47.39
C SER A 441 18.72 -34.25 -46.83
N VAL A 442 19.98 -33.81 -46.95
CA VAL A 442 21.16 -34.54 -46.47
C VAL A 442 21.81 -33.88 -45.24
N CYS A 443 22.41 -34.68 -44.36
CA CYS A 443 23.14 -34.16 -43.20
C CYS A 443 24.47 -33.51 -43.61
N GLY A 444 25.10 -32.75 -42.70
CA GLY A 444 26.37 -32.05 -42.95
C GLY A 444 27.48 -32.92 -43.54
N PRO A 445 27.79 -34.10 -42.95
CA PRO A 445 28.78 -35.02 -43.51
C PRO A 445 28.41 -35.53 -44.91
N CYS A 446 27.16 -35.96 -45.13
CA CYS A 446 26.73 -36.41 -46.46
C CYS A 446 26.78 -35.29 -47.50
N ARG A 447 26.52 -34.03 -47.10
CA ARG A 447 26.69 -32.87 -47.98
C ARG A 447 28.16 -32.63 -48.32
N ALA A 448 29.06 -32.72 -47.34
CA ALA A 448 30.50 -32.55 -47.57
C ALA A 448 31.01 -33.64 -48.53
N ASP A 449 30.57 -34.89 -48.36
CA ASP A 449 30.83 -35.98 -49.31
C ASP A 449 30.32 -35.64 -50.72
N ASP A 450 29.09 -35.13 -50.85
CA ASP A 450 28.50 -34.80 -52.15
C ASP A 450 29.28 -33.68 -52.85
N VAL A 451 29.72 -32.67 -52.09
CA VAL A 451 30.57 -31.59 -52.61
C VAL A 451 31.93 -32.13 -53.04
N ALA A 452 32.60 -32.93 -52.19
CA ALA A 452 33.89 -33.53 -52.52
C ALA A 452 33.82 -34.43 -53.77
N ARG A 453 32.72 -35.18 -53.95
CA ARG A 453 32.49 -35.98 -55.17
C ARG A 453 32.30 -35.10 -56.41
N GLN A 454 31.57 -34.00 -56.29
CA GLN A 454 31.36 -33.06 -57.39
C GLN A 454 32.67 -32.37 -57.79
N GLU A 455 33.46 -31.94 -56.82
CA GLU A 455 34.78 -31.34 -57.04
C GLU A 455 35.73 -32.34 -57.71
N ALA A 456 35.81 -33.57 -57.20
CA ALA A 456 36.64 -34.62 -57.81
C ALA A 456 36.19 -34.96 -59.25
N ALA A 457 34.89 -35.01 -59.53
CA ALA A 457 34.37 -35.23 -60.87
C ALA A 457 34.65 -34.05 -61.81
N ALA A 458 34.57 -32.81 -61.32
CA ALA A 458 34.93 -31.62 -62.07
C ALA A 458 36.44 -31.53 -62.35
N ASP A 459 37.27 -31.98 -61.42
CA ASP A 459 38.72 -32.09 -61.60
C ASP A 459 39.07 -33.16 -62.64
N ALA A 460 38.43 -34.33 -62.58
CA ALA A 460 38.58 -35.38 -63.58
C ALA A 460 38.15 -34.90 -64.98
N ALA A 461 37.00 -34.23 -65.10
CA ALA A 461 36.55 -33.66 -66.37
C ALA A 461 37.47 -32.56 -66.91
N ARG A 462 38.12 -31.78 -66.03
CA ARG A 462 39.13 -30.80 -66.43
C ARG A 462 40.41 -31.46 -66.95
N LEU A 463 40.83 -32.59 -66.37
CA LEU A 463 41.98 -33.35 -66.84
C LEU A 463 41.69 -34.03 -68.18
N GLU A 464 40.49 -34.58 -68.37
CA GLU A 464 40.04 -35.19 -69.63
C GLU A 464 39.90 -34.13 -70.75
N ALA A 465 39.44 -32.93 -70.44
CA ALA A 465 39.40 -31.80 -71.38
C ALA A 465 40.78 -31.17 -71.67
N ALA A 466 41.82 -31.49 -70.88
CA ALA A 466 43.18 -31.05 -71.08
C ALA A 466 44.05 -32.05 -71.87
N GLU A 467 43.47 -33.19 -72.28
CA GLU A 467 44.10 -34.16 -73.18
C GLU A 467 44.13 -33.58 -74.61
N PRO A 468 45.31 -33.38 -75.24
CA PRO A 468 45.39 -32.74 -76.56
C PRO A 468 44.82 -33.68 -77.65
N PRO A 469 44.11 -33.15 -78.66
CA PRO A 469 43.58 -33.99 -79.72
C PRO A 469 44.72 -34.68 -80.48
N GLU A 470 44.52 -35.96 -80.84
CA GLU A 470 45.48 -36.74 -81.61
C GLU A 470 45.89 -36.01 -82.91
N PRO A 471 47.18 -36.06 -83.30
CA PRO A 471 47.65 -35.42 -84.51
C PRO A 471 47.01 -36.05 -85.74
N GLN A 472 46.28 -35.25 -86.53
CA GLN A 472 45.76 -35.67 -87.82
C GLN A 472 46.93 -35.82 -88.81
N ASP A 473 47.13 -37.05 -89.28
CA ASP A 473 48.07 -37.38 -90.35
C ASP A 473 47.71 -36.65 -91.65
N VAL A 474 48.76 -36.11 -92.26
CA VAL A 474 48.78 -35.39 -93.54
C VAL A 474 48.54 -36.37 -94.71
N PRO A 475 47.65 -36.08 -95.67
CA PRO A 475 47.69 -36.72 -96.97
C PRO A 475 48.21 -35.75 -98.06
N ASP A 476 49.27 -36.17 -98.75
CA ASP A 476 49.78 -35.58 -100.00
C ASP A 476 49.19 -36.34 -101.23
N PRO A 477 49.34 -35.90 -102.49
CA PRO A 477 48.28 -35.35 -103.33
C PRO A 477 47.94 -36.27 -104.53
N ASP A 478 47.23 -35.74 -105.54
CA ASP A 478 46.91 -36.32 -106.86
C ASP A 478 45.69 -37.26 -106.99
N ARG A 479 44.55 -36.70 -107.45
CA ARG A 479 44.09 -36.81 -108.86
C ARG A 479 42.70 -36.19 -109.10
N VAL A 480 42.73 -35.06 -109.81
CA VAL A 480 41.92 -34.63 -110.97
C VAL A 480 40.57 -35.35 -111.25
N ARG A 481 39.48 -34.55 -111.26
CA ARG A 481 38.50 -34.28 -112.36
C ARG A 481 37.20 -33.80 -111.70
N GLY A 482 36.86 -32.52 -111.79
CA GLY A 482 36.04 -31.95 -112.88
C GLY A 482 34.56 -32.24 -112.59
N TRP A 483 33.63 -31.29 -112.52
CA TRP A 483 33.40 -30.19 -113.45
C TRP A 483 32.13 -29.43 -113.00
N PHE A 484 32.13 -28.10 -113.11
CA PHE A 484 31.01 -27.17 -113.41
C PHE A 484 29.71 -27.24 -112.55
N ARG A 485 28.98 -26.16 -112.21
CA ARG A 485 28.98 -24.68 -112.35
C ARG A 485 27.79 -24.24 -111.44
N ARG A 486 27.88 -23.14 -110.69
CA ARG A 486 27.29 -21.79 -110.98
C ARG A 486 25.80 -21.83 -111.39
N ARG A 487 24.93 -20.91 -111.03
CA ARG A 487 24.94 -19.51 -110.54
C ARG A 487 23.43 -19.19 -110.34
N ASN A 488 22.96 -18.16 -109.66
CA ASN A 488 23.40 -16.78 -109.46
C ASN A 488 22.84 -16.30 -108.14
#